data_AF-A0A4R7DCC5-F1
#
_entry.id   AF-A0A4R7DCC5-F1
#
_cell.length_a   1.000
_cell.length_b   1.000
_cell.length_c   1.000
_cell.angle_alpha   90.00
_cell.angle_beta   90.00
_cell.angle_gamma   90.00
#
_symmetry.space_group_name_H-M   'P 1'
#
loop_
_entity.id
_entity.type
_entity.pdbx_description
1 polymer ?
#
loop_
_entity_poly.entity_id
_entity_poly.type
_entity_poly.pdbx_seq_one_letter_code
_entity_poly.pdbx_strand_id
1 'polypeptide(L)' 'MKKLIQIIGAWYGAKKIGGGKCGCIGTFFVFLILFWLLGYVLEAF' A
#
# COMPACT_ATOMS: atom_id res chain seq x y z
N MET A 1 -14.61 -0.17 7.89
CA MET A 1 -14.44 -0.61 6.48
C MET A 1 -13.32 0.13 5.74
N LYS A 2 -13.20 1.47 5.86
CA LYS A 2 -12.14 2.27 5.20
C LYS A 2 -10.71 1.72 5.42
N LYS A 3 -10.35 1.35 6.65
CA LYS A 3 -9.00 0.80 6.95
C LYS A 3 -8.73 -0.59 6.37
N LEU A 4 -9.74 -1.47 6.27
CA LEU A 4 -9.58 -2.79 5.66
C LEU A 4 -9.30 -2.67 4.16
N ILE A 5 -10.06 -1.81 3.47
CA ILE A 5 -9.88 -1.53 2.04
C ILE A 5 -8.51 -0.87 1.79
N GLN A 6 -8.11 0.04 2.68
CA GLN A 6 -6.80 0.69 2.65
C GLN A 6 -5.65 -0.31 2.81
N ILE A 7 -5.73 -1.21 3.79
CA ILE A 7 -4.70 -2.25 4.02
C ILE A 7 -4.64 -3.21 2.83
N ILE A 8 -5.78 -3.72 2.36
CA ILE A 8 -5.83 -4.70 1.27
C ILE A 8 -5.34 -4.07 -0.05
N GLY A 9 -5.77 -2.84 -0.35
CA GLY A 9 -5.36 -2.10 -1.54
C GLY A 9 -3.87 -1.74 -1.52
N ALA A 10 -3.36 -1.26 -0.39
CA ALA A 10 -1.94 -0.96 -0.23
C ALA A 10 -1.08 -2.24 -0.30
N TRP A 11 -1.54 -3.33 0.30
CA TRP A 11 -0.83 -4.61 0.27
C TRP A 11 -0.79 -5.20 -1.13
N TYR A 12 -1.91 -5.19 -1.84
CA TYR A 12 -1.98 -5.67 -3.21
C TYR A 12 -1.10 -4.83 -4.15
N GLY A 13 -1.16 -3.49 -4.04
CA GLY A 13 -0.32 -2.59 -4.82
C GLY A 13 1.17 -2.75 -4.50
N ALA A 14 1.55 -2.85 -3.23
CA ALA A 14 2.93 -3.08 -2.82
C ALA A 14 3.47 -4.43 -3.28
N LYS A 15 2.65 -5.49 -3.24
CA LYS A 15 3.03 -6.81 -3.77
C LYS A 15 3.22 -6.79 -5.29
N LYS A 16 2.37 -6.05 -6.00
CA LYS A 16 2.42 -5.92 -7.47
C LYS A 16 3.64 -5.11 -7.93
N ILE A 17 3.97 -4.02 -7.22
CA ILE A 17 5.16 -3.19 -7.47
C ILE A 17 6.43 -3.92 -7.02
N GLY A 18 6.36 -4.64 -5.90
CA GLY A 18 7.48 -5.37 -5.30
C GLY A 18 7.97 -6.52 -6.17
N GLY A 19 7.06 -7.31 -6.78
CA GLY A 19 7.31 -8.23 -7.89
C GLY A 19 8.51 -9.20 -7.78
N GLY A 20 9.07 -9.39 -6.58
CA GLY A 20 10.32 -10.13 -6.36
C GLY A 20 11.62 -9.36 -6.70
N LYS A 21 11.53 -8.12 -7.19
CA LYS A 21 12.70 -7.29 -7.54
C LYS A 21 13.01 -6.20 -6.50
N CYS A 22 11.98 -5.72 -5.80
CA CYS A 22 12.14 -4.83 -4.65
C CYS A 22 12.26 -5.71 -3.41
N GLY A 23 13.45 -5.80 -2.80
CA GLY A 23 13.68 -6.64 -1.62
C GLY A 23 12.72 -6.32 -0.46
N CYS A 24 12.79 -7.10 0.63
CA CYS A 24 11.85 -6.99 1.77
C CYS A 24 11.70 -5.55 2.30
N ILE A 25 12.81 -4.79 2.33
CA ILE A 25 12.83 -3.38 2.75
C ILE A 25 12.07 -2.49 1.76
N GLY A 26 12.35 -2.64 0.46
CA GLY A 26 11.68 -1.84 -0.58
C GLY A 26 10.18 -2.08 -0.61
N THR A 27 9.75 -3.34 -0.50
CA THR A 27 8.32 -3.67 -0.43
C THR A 27 7.64 -3.07 0.81
N PHE A 28 8.34 -3.00 1.96
CA PHE A 28 7.83 -2.37 3.17
C PHE A 28 7.63 -0.85 3.01
N PHE A 29 8.60 -0.14 2.41
CA PHE A 29 8.47 1.29 2.14
C PHE A 29 7.36 1.58 1.13
N VAL A 30 7.26 0.79 0.05
CA VAL A 30 6.19 0.92 -0.94
C VAL A 30 4.82 0.70 -0.29
N PHE A 31 4.69 -0.30 0.59
CA PHE A 31 3.45 -0.51 1.35
C PHE A 31 3.08 0.69 2.20
N LEU A 32 4.01 1.27 2.96
CA LEU A 32 3.76 2.47 3.77
C LEU A 32 3.30 3.66 2.92
N ILE A 33 3.96 3.90 1.79
CA ILE A 33 3.60 4.98 0.88
C ILE A 33 2.19 4.78 0.32
N LEU A 34 1.88 3.58 -0.22
CA LEU A 34 0.54 3.30 -0.73
C LEU A 34 -0.51 3.34 0.38
N PHE A 35 -0.19 2.87 1.57
CA PHE A 35 -1.09 2.89 2.71
C PHE A 35 -1.43 4.32 3.12
N TRP A 36 -0.44 5.20 3.16
CA TRP A 36 -0.66 6.62 3.45
C TRP A 36 -1.45 7.31 2.33
N LEU A 37 -1.13 7.04 1.07
CA LEU A 37 -1.81 7.64 -0.09
C LEU A 37 -3.29 7.22 -0.17
N LEU A 38 -3.58 5.91 -0.04
CA LEU A 38 -4.96 5.43 -0.02
C LEU A 38 -5.73 5.96 1.18
N GLY A 39 -5.06 6.16 2.32
CA GLY A 39 -5.65 6.78 3.50
C GLY A 39 -6.08 8.22 3.23
N TYR A 40 -5.20 9.01 2.62
CA TYR A 40 -5.50 10.39 2.25
C TYR A 40 -6.66 10.46 1.24
N VAL A 41 -6.66 9.58 0.22
CA VAL A 41 -7.74 9.51 -0.78
C VAL A 41 -9.07 9.07 -0.16
N LEU A 42 -9.07 8.09 0.74
CA LEU A 42 -10.28 7.61 1.43
C LEU A 42 -10.81 8.58 2.49
N GLU A 43 -9.99 9.53 2.95
CA GLU A 43 -10.39 10.60 3.86
C GLU A 43 -10.96 11.80 3.09
N ALA A 44 -10.43 12.07 1.90
CA ALA A 44 -10.95 13.08 0.98
C ALA A 44 -12.28 12.67 0.28
N PHE A 45 -12.67 11.40 0.35
CA PHE A 45 -13.87 10.80 -0.28
C PHE A 45 -14.88 10.31 0.76
#